data_AF-A0A225WX31-F1
#
_entry.id   AF-A0A225WX31-F1
#
_cell.length_a   1.000
_cell.length_b   1.000
_cell.length_c   1.000
_cell.angle_alpha   90.00
_cell.angle_beta   90.00
_cell.angle_gamma   90.00
#
_symmetry.space_group_name_H-M   'P 1'
#
loop_
_entity.id
_entity.type
_entity.pdbx_description
1 polymer ?
#
loop_
_entity_poly.entity_id
_entity_poly.type
_entity_poly.pdbx_seq_one_letter_code
_entity_poly.pdbx_strand_id
1 'polypeptide(L)'
;MNVLSAADLTADCAPLLRTGAGDDEEFLLASFTGVEIHASSSDTGEDDDGETLTLPHSASTGTLFVTTSRVIWLGAAVETHVGYAWETSAVTLHAISRDPTAFPKPCLYCQISSQDMSEVRFVPGDDKTLQEVFDAFCKSAEMNPDDDEDDDEGWICDEDEVADGARAAQLAAHFDAVLQVSPELENGAETGQFDDADEDSLL
;
A
#
# COMPACT_ATOMS: atom_id res chain seq x y z
N MET A 1 -11.77 -13.01 2.47
CA MET A 1 -12.88 -12.15 2.94
C MET A 1 -13.83 -12.97 3.81
N ASN A 2 -14.34 -12.43 4.92
CA ASN A 2 -15.33 -13.13 5.75
C ASN A 2 -16.73 -12.55 5.50
N VAL A 3 -17.63 -13.35 4.92
CA VAL A 3 -19.05 -12.97 4.80
C VAL A 3 -19.72 -13.20 6.14
N LEU A 4 -20.37 -12.15 6.66
CA LEU A 4 -21.02 -12.20 7.97
C LEU A 4 -22.46 -12.67 7.84
N SER A 5 -22.90 -13.41 8.84
CA SER A 5 -24.27 -13.91 9.02
C SER A 5 -24.91 -13.32 10.28
N ALA A 6 -26.20 -13.57 10.48
CA ALA A 6 -26.89 -13.14 11.70
C ALA A 6 -26.28 -13.73 13.00
N ALA A 7 -25.52 -14.82 12.93
CA ALA A 7 -24.84 -15.41 14.08
C ALA A 7 -23.60 -14.59 14.53
N ASP A 8 -23.06 -13.76 13.64
CA ASP A 8 -21.88 -12.92 13.89
C ASP A 8 -22.23 -11.56 14.49
N LEU A 9 -23.51 -11.37 14.86
CA LEU A 9 -24.04 -10.13 15.41
C LEU A 9 -24.43 -10.30 16.89
N THR A 10 -24.29 -9.22 17.64
CA THR A 10 -24.87 -9.10 18.99
C THR A 10 -26.38 -8.84 18.92
N ALA A 11 -27.05 -8.88 20.07
CA ALA A 11 -28.48 -8.60 20.16
C ALA A 11 -28.88 -7.19 19.68
N ASP A 12 -27.93 -6.24 19.69
CA ASP A 12 -28.11 -4.86 19.26
C ASP A 12 -27.73 -4.63 17.79
N CYS A 13 -27.55 -5.71 17.00
CA CYS A 13 -27.10 -5.67 15.61
C CYS A 13 -25.71 -5.05 15.41
N ALA A 14 -24.87 -5.05 16.45
CA ALA A 14 -23.45 -4.71 16.34
C ALA A 14 -22.63 -5.98 16.02
N PRO A 15 -21.44 -5.86 15.41
CA PRO A 15 -20.59 -7.02 15.17
C PRO A 15 -20.14 -7.65 16.50
N LEU A 16 -20.11 -8.98 16.54
CA LEU A 16 -19.52 -9.72 17.65
C LEU A 16 -18.00 -9.58 17.60
N LEU A 17 -17.45 -8.84 18.56
CA LEU A 17 -16.00 -8.67 18.70
C LEU A 17 -15.37 -9.93 19.28
N ARG A 18 -14.12 -10.22 18.87
CA ARG A 18 -13.34 -11.31 19.44
C ARG A 18 -12.91 -10.94 20.86
N THR A 19 -13.59 -11.49 21.86
CA THR A 19 -13.23 -11.32 23.28
C THR A 19 -12.46 -12.55 23.76
N GLY A 20 -11.13 -12.52 23.65
CA GLY A 20 -10.21 -13.53 24.19
C GLY A 20 -9.52 -13.04 25.47
N ALA A 21 -8.83 -13.94 26.17
CA ALA A 21 -7.88 -13.56 27.22
C ALA A 21 -6.46 -13.57 26.63
N GLY A 22 -5.86 -12.40 26.40
CA GLY A 22 -4.51 -12.26 25.81
C GLY A 22 -4.47 -11.22 24.70
N ASP A 23 -3.45 -11.31 23.83
CA ASP A 23 -3.20 -10.36 22.74
C ASP A 23 -4.24 -10.42 21.59
N ASP A 24 -5.15 -11.41 21.63
CA ASP A 24 -6.23 -11.59 20.65
C ASP A 24 -7.51 -10.77 20.98
N GLU A 25 -7.45 -9.84 21.94
CA GLU A 25 -8.60 -9.02 22.32
C GLU A 25 -8.87 -7.92 21.29
N GLU A 26 -10.05 -7.95 20.70
CA GLU A 26 -10.47 -6.99 19.67
C GLU A 26 -11.35 -5.89 20.27
N PHE A 27 -11.00 -4.62 20.04
CA PHE A 27 -11.76 -3.47 20.52
C PHE A 27 -12.33 -2.64 19.37
N LEU A 28 -13.52 -2.08 19.56
CA LEU A 28 -14.12 -1.13 18.62
C LEU A 28 -13.41 0.22 18.71
N LEU A 29 -12.90 0.73 17.59
CA LEU A 29 -12.31 2.07 17.50
C LEU A 29 -13.36 3.13 17.14
N ALA A 30 -14.19 2.84 16.13
CA ALA A 30 -15.21 3.74 15.64
C ALA A 30 -16.34 3.00 14.92
N SER A 31 -17.52 3.62 14.89
CA SER A 31 -18.65 3.15 14.09
C SER A 31 -19.30 4.32 13.34
N PHE A 32 -19.70 4.07 12.10
CA PHE A 32 -20.23 5.05 11.17
C PHE A 32 -21.47 4.51 10.48
N THR A 33 -22.62 5.16 10.68
CA THR A 33 -23.88 4.79 10.03
C THR A 33 -24.04 5.51 8.71
N GLY A 34 -24.85 4.96 7.81
CA GLY A 34 -25.14 5.61 6.52
C GLY A 34 -23.98 5.51 5.52
N VAL A 35 -23.09 4.53 5.68
CA VAL A 35 -21.95 4.32 4.78
C VAL A 35 -22.35 3.34 3.68
N GLU A 36 -22.29 3.79 2.43
CA GLU A 36 -22.54 2.96 1.24
C GLU A 36 -21.27 2.20 0.85
N ILE A 37 -21.41 0.92 0.49
CA ILE A 37 -20.27 0.08 0.09
C ILE A 37 -20.35 -0.24 -1.40
N HIS A 38 -19.21 -0.14 -2.10
CA HIS A 38 -19.03 -0.66 -3.45
C HIS A 38 -17.84 -1.59 -3.44
N ALA A 39 -18.02 -2.84 -3.85
CA ALA A 39 -16.95 -3.80 -3.84
C ALA A 39 -16.92 -4.57 -5.15
N SER A 40 -15.73 -4.74 -5.71
CA SER A 40 -15.48 -5.43 -6.98
C SER A 40 -14.59 -6.64 -6.77
N SER A 41 -14.93 -7.76 -7.41
CA SER A 41 -14.03 -8.90 -7.57
C SER A 41 -13.16 -8.69 -8.80
N SER A 42 -11.94 -9.22 -8.76
CA SER A 42 -10.98 -9.18 -9.86
C SER A 42 -11.12 -10.35 -10.81
N ASP A 43 -12.35 -10.73 -11.23
CA ASP A 43 -12.50 -11.83 -12.20
C ASP A 43 -12.03 -11.38 -13.59
N THR A 44 -10.72 -11.28 -13.77
CA THR A 44 -10.05 -11.23 -15.06
C THR A 44 -9.93 -12.65 -15.59
N GLY A 45 -11.07 -13.27 -15.91
CA GLY A 45 -11.10 -14.33 -16.89
C GLY A 45 -10.83 -13.71 -18.26
N GLU A 46 -9.88 -14.25 -19.03
CA GLU A 46 -9.51 -13.76 -20.37
C GLU A 46 -10.65 -13.86 -21.42
N ASP A 47 -11.85 -14.27 -21.01
CA ASP A 47 -13.06 -14.36 -21.83
C ASP A 47 -14.25 -13.54 -21.27
N ASP A 48 -14.05 -12.68 -20.26
CA ASP A 48 -15.16 -12.02 -19.55
C ASP A 48 -15.78 -10.85 -20.34
N ASP A 49 -17.04 -11.02 -20.69
CA ASP A 49 -17.93 -10.08 -21.35
C ASP A 49 -18.37 -8.90 -20.44
N GLY A 50 -17.43 -8.28 -19.72
CA GLY A 50 -17.56 -6.96 -19.11
C GLY A 50 -18.66 -6.80 -18.06
N GLU A 51 -19.25 -7.88 -17.55
CA GLU A 51 -20.19 -7.84 -16.44
C GLU A 51 -19.42 -7.96 -15.12
N THR A 52 -19.08 -6.81 -14.54
CA THR A 52 -18.61 -6.73 -13.15
C THR A 52 -19.60 -7.46 -12.25
N LEU A 53 -19.22 -8.64 -11.75
CA LEU A 53 -20.03 -9.41 -10.82
C LEU A 53 -20.21 -8.63 -9.51
N THR A 54 -21.31 -7.88 -9.43
CA THR A 54 -21.64 -7.09 -8.25
C THR A 54 -22.06 -8.03 -7.12
N LEU A 55 -21.31 -8.02 -6.02
CA LEU A 55 -21.64 -8.76 -4.80
C LEU A 55 -23.02 -8.37 -4.26
N PRO A 56 -23.70 -9.24 -3.48
CA PRO A 56 -25.09 -9.08 -3.06
C PRO A 56 -25.41 -7.80 -2.27
N HIS A 57 -24.41 -7.05 -1.79
CA HIS A 57 -24.60 -5.76 -1.10
C HIS A 57 -23.92 -4.57 -1.80
N SER A 58 -23.49 -4.73 -3.05
CA SER A 58 -22.89 -3.62 -3.80
C SER A 58 -23.88 -2.46 -3.92
N ALA A 59 -23.40 -1.24 -3.69
CA ALA A 59 -24.19 -0.01 -3.62
C ALA A 59 -25.26 0.02 -2.51
N SER A 60 -25.16 -0.84 -1.49
CA SER A 60 -26.05 -0.80 -0.33
C SER A 60 -25.51 0.13 0.76
N THR A 61 -26.40 0.79 1.50
CA THR A 61 -26.07 1.62 2.66
C THR A 61 -26.14 0.79 3.94
N GLY A 62 -25.15 0.97 4.80
CA GLY A 62 -25.00 0.18 6.03
C GLY A 62 -24.28 0.94 7.13
N THR A 63 -23.77 0.18 8.10
CA THR A 63 -22.95 0.67 9.20
C THR A 63 -21.56 0.07 9.09
N LEU A 64 -20.55 0.93 9.06
CA LEU A 64 -19.13 0.56 9.06
C LEU A 64 -18.62 0.58 10.50
N PHE A 65 -17.92 -0.47 10.90
CA PHE A 65 -17.25 -0.62 12.18
C PHE A 65 -15.78 -0.84 11.92
N VAL A 66 -14.94 -0.07 12.58
CA VAL A 66 -13.49 -0.21 12.51
C VAL A 66 -13.03 -0.63 13.90
N THR A 67 -12.35 -1.77 13.98
CA THR A 67 -11.84 -2.34 15.23
C THR A 67 -10.31 -2.28 15.23
N THR A 68 -9.70 -2.75 16.32
CA THR A 68 -8.26 -2.88 16.44
C THR A 68 -7.66 -3.91 15.48
N SER A 69 -8.46 -4.83 14.93
CA SER A 69 -7.94 -5.94 14.11
C SER A 69 -8.70 -6.11 12.79
N ARG A 70 -9.95 -5.63 12.69
CA ARG A 70 -10.83 -5.83 11.54
C ARG A 70 -11.56 -4.56 11.12
N VAL A 71 -11.89 -4.53 9.84
CA VAL A 71 -12.87 -3.62 9.26
C VAL A 71 -14.11 -4.41 8.92
N ILE A 72 -15.26 -3.98 9.44
CA ILE A 72 -16.52 -4.70 9.33
C ILE A 72 -17.59 -3.77 8.78
N TRP A 73 -18.22 -4.14 7.68
CA TRP A 73 -19.37 -3.42 7.15
C TRP A 73 -20.63 -4.27 7.23
N LEU A 74 -21.70 -3.72 7.80
CA LEU A 74 -22.99 -4.38 7.97
C LEU A 74 -24.08 -3.64 7.20
N GLY A 75 -24.80 -4.36 6.34
CA GLY A 75 -25.92 -3.85 5.56
C GLY A 75 -27.27 -4.33 6.11
N ALA A 76 -28.35 -3.99 5.40
CA ALA A 76 -29.61 -4.69 5.57
C ALA A 76 -29.42 -6.18 5.20
N ALA A 77 -29.95 -7.08 6.02
CA ALA A 77 -29.81 -8.51 5.79
C ALA A 77 -30.43 -8.92 4.43
N VAL A 78 -29.61 -9.50 3.56
CA VAL A 78 -30.03 -10.11 2.30
C VAL A 78 -29.84 -11.61 2.44
N GLU A 79 -30.95 -12.36 2.47
CA GLU A 79 -30.97 -13.79 2.73
C GLU A 79 -30.31 -14.18 4.08
N THR A 80 -29.15 -14.83 4.05
CA THR A 80 -28.35 -15.23 5.21
C THR A 80 -27.17 -14.30 5.48
N HIS A 81 -26.89 -13.36 4.57
CA HIS A 81 -25.73 -12.48 4.63
C HIS A 81 -26.13 -11.11 5.17
N VAL A 82 -25.37 -10.63 6.15
CA VAL A 82 -25.63 -9.34 6.81
C VAL A 82 -24.51 -8.33 6.57
N GLY A 83 -23.41 -8.74 5.95
CA GLY A 83 -22.29 -7.86 5.67
C GLY A 83 -20.99 -8.60 5.42
N TYR A 84 -19.89 -7.87 5.57
CA TYR A 84 -18.55 -8.30 5.23
C TYR A 84 -17.55 -7.87 6.30
N ALA A 85 -16.52 -8.68 6.52
CA ALA A 85 -15.40 -8.37 7.39
C ALA A 85 -14.07 -8.72 6.72
N TRP A 86 -13.10 -7.83 6.92
CA TRP A 86 -11.71 -8.00 6.50
C TRP A 86 -10.80 -7.80 7.70
N GLU A 87 -9.76 -8.62 7.82
CA GLU A 87 -8.66 -8.33 8.74
C GLU A 87 -7.93 -7.07 8.24
N THR A 88 -7.42 -6.27 9.17
CA THR A 88 -6.71 -5.03 8.84
C THR A 88 -5.47 -5.32 8.02
N SER A 89 -4.76 -6.40 8.32
CA SER A 89 -3.61 -6.90 7.52
C SER A 89 -3.98 -7.31 6.10
N ALA A 90 -5.27 -7.56 5.79
CA ALA A 90 -5.72 -7.81 4.43
C ALA A 90 -6.00 -6.51 3.65
N VAL A 91 -6.02 -5.36 4.31
CA VAL A 91 -6.18 -4.04 3.67
C VAL A 91 -4.80 -3.55 3.27
N THR A 92 -4.40 -3.82 2.02
CA THR A 92 -3.08 -3.43 1.50
C THR A 92 -2.86 -1.91 1.53
N LEU A 93 -3.90 -1.14 1.19
CA LEU A 93 -3.88 0.31 1.33
C LEU A 93 -5.29 0.86 1.47
N HIS A 94 -5.38 2.04 2.08
CA HIS A 94 -6.59 2.86 2.11
C HIS A 94 -6.27 4.32 1.79
N ALA A 95 -7.11 4.97 1.00
CA ALA A 95 -6.91 6.36 0.58
C ALA A 95 -8.24 7.08 0.37
N ILE A 96 -8.25 8.38 0.66
CA ILE A 96 -9.39 9.24 0.31
C ILE A 96 -9.35 9.54 -1.18
N SER A 97 -10.40 9.17 -1.90
CA SER A 97 -10.63 9.56 -3.29
C SER A 97 -11.76 10.58 -3.39
N ARG A 98 -11.47 11.73 -4.02
CA ARG A 98 -12.43 12.81 -4.31
C ARG A 98 -12.55 13.09 -5.80
N ASP A 99 -11.91 12.28 -6.64
CA ASP A 99 -11.89 12.50 -8.08
C ASP A 99 -13.19 11.98 -8.73
N PRO A 100 -14.06 12.88 -9.24
CA PRO A 100 -15.32 12.49 -9.85
C PRO A 100 -15.13 11.70 -11.15
N THR A 101 -13.94 11.76 -11.77
CA THR A 101 -13.63 10.96 -12.95
C THR A 101 -13.33 9.50 -12.61
N ALA A 102 -12.82 9.25 -11.40
CA ALA A 102 -12.55 7.91 -10.89
C ALA A 102 -13.79 7.29 -10.24
N PHE A 103 -14.53 8.06 -9.44
CA PHE A 103 -15.79 7.63 -8.82
C PHE A 103 -16.66 8.85 -8.49
N PRO A 104 -17.98 8.85 -8.78
CA PRO A 104 -18.80 10.06 -8.77
C PRO A 104 -19.02 10.69 -7.39
N LYS A 105 -18.74 9.96 -6.30
CA LYS A 105 -18.92 10.44 -4.91
C LYS A 105 -17.56 10.40 -4.18
N PRO A 106 -17.27 11.32 -3.25
CA PRO A 106 -16.12 11.20 -2.36
C PRO A 106 -16.19 9.89 -1.56
N CYS A 107 -15.10 9.12 -1.54
CA CYS A 107 -15.08 7.81 -0.89
C CYS A 107 -13.72 7.46 -0.32
N LEU A 108 -13.70 6.56 0.66
CA LEU A 108 -12.49 5.85 1.06
C LEU A 108 -12.31 4.68 0.10
N TYR A 109 -11.26 4.70 -0.71
CA TYR A 109 -10.84 3.58 -1.54
C TYR A 109 -9.90 2.67 -0.75
N CYS A 110 -10.14 1.36 -0.80
CA CYS A 110 -9.33 0.34 -0.17
C CYS A 110 -8.97 -0.74 -1.19
N GLN A 111 -7.70 -1.10 -1.24
CA GLN A 111 -7.24 -2.28 -1.95
C GLN A 111 -7.13 -3.44 -0.95
N ILE A 112 -7.70 -4.58 -1.30
CA ILE A 112 -7.76 -5.76 -0.44
C ILE A 112 -6.93 -6.88 -1.05
N SER A 113 -6.05 -7.50 -0.26
CA SER A 113 -5.28 -8.69 -0.63
C SER A 113 -6.08 -9.97 -0.38
N SER A 114 -7.24 -10.11 -1.03
CA SER A 114 -8.11 -11.30 -0.91
C SER A 114 -8.36 -11.93 -2.28
N GLN A 115 -8.46 -13.26 -2.33
CA GLN A 115 -8.73 -13.99 -3.58
C GLN A 115 -10.12 -13.66 -4.17
N ASP A 116 -11.10 -13.38 -3.31
CA ASP A 116 -12.49 -13.13 -3.72
C ASP A 116 -12.75 -11.67 -4.12
N MET A 117 -11.88 -10.74 -3.73
CA MET A 117 -12.13 -9.30 -3.80
C MET A 117 -10.84 -8.52 -3.79
N SER A 118 -10.68 -7.65 -4.78
CA SER A 118 -9.50 -6.81 -4.93
C SER A 118 -9.70 -5.38 -4.43
N GLU A 119 -10.92 -4.85 -4.50
CA GLU A 119 -11.17 -3.43 -4.24
C GLU A 119 -12.50 -3.20 -3.52
N VAL A 120 -12.47 -2.27 -2.56
CA VAL A 120 -13.65 -1.80 -1.81
C VAL A 120 -13.64 -0.28 -1.73
N ARG A 121 -14.81 0.34 -1.86
CA ARG A 121 -15.02 1.76 -1.64
C ARG A 121 -16.10 1.96 -0.59
N PHE A 122 -15.79 2.76 0.43
CA PHE A 122 -16.75 3.20 1.44
C PHE A 122 -17.14 4.65 1.17
N VAL A 123 -18.42 4.89 0.98
CA VAL A 123 -18.98 6.20 0.61
C VAL A 123 -19.82 6.71 1.77
N PRO A 124 -19.25 7.54 2.66
CA PRO A 124 -20.00 8.21 3.71
C PRO A 124 -20.84 9.36 3.15
N GLY A 125 -21.83 9.83 3.93
CA GLY A 125 -22.71 10.92 3.52
C GLY A 125 -22.05 12.31 3.47
N ASP A 126 -20.99 12.52 4.27
CA ASP A 126 -20.36 13.82 4.49
C ASP A 126 -18.82 13.73 4.46
N ASP A 127 -18.14 14.79 4.01
CA ASP A 127 -16.66 14.83 3.94
C ASP A 127 -16.01 14.79 5.35
N LYS A 128 -16.71 15.30 6.36
CA LYS A 128 -16.26 15.18 7.76
C LYS A 128 -16.20 13.71 8.20
N THR A 129 -17.25 12.96 7.93
CA THR A 129 -17.32 11.53 8.24
C THR A 129 -16.31 10.75 7.41
N LEU A 130 -16.04 11.16 6.16
CA LEU A 130 -14.97 10.58 5.35
C LEU A 130 -13.59 10.72 6.00
N GLN A 131 -13.28 11.89 6.54
CA GLN A 131 -12.04 12.09 7.27
C GLN A 131 -11.98 11.25 8.55
N GLU A 132 -13.07 11.22 9.33
CA GLU A 132 -13.13 10.40 10.56
C GLU A 132 -12.99 8.89 10.26
N VAL A 133 -13.58 8.42 9.17
CA VAL A 133 -13.42 7.04 8.67
C VAL A 133 -11.97 6.77 8.30
N PHE A 134 -11.32 7.67 7.56
CA PHE A 134 -9.91 7.54 7.21
C PHE A 134 -9.01 7.49 8.45
N ASP A 135 -9.22 8.40 9.40
CA ASP A 135 -8.44 8.45 10.65
C ASP A 135 -8.63 7.16 11.48
N ALA A 136 -9.83 6.58 11.48
CA ALA A 136 -10.09 5.30 12.14
C ALA A 136 -9.33 4.14 11.46
N PHE A 137 -9.24 4.11 10.13
CA PHE A 137 -8.45 3.11 9.39
C PHE A 137 -6.95 3.27 9.65
N CYS A 138 -6.43 4.51 9.67
CA CYS A 138 -5.04 4.77 10.02
C CYS A 138 -4.72 4.24 11.42
N LYS A 139 -5.57 4.56 12.41
CA LYS A 139 -5.39 4.08 13.78
C LYS A 139 -5.46 2.55 13.88
N SER A 140 -6.34 1.92 13.10
CA SER A 140 -6.42 0.46 13.01
C SER A 140 -5.12 -0.11 12.45
N ALA A 141 -4.63 0.42 11.32
CA ALA A 141 -3.37 -0.01 10.70
C ALA A 141 -2.15 0.19 11.62
N GLU A 142 -2.09 1.27 12.38
CA GLU A 142 -1.00 1.53 13.37
C GLU A 142 -0.88 0.42 14.44
N MET A 143 -1.95 -0.31 14.72
CA MET A 143 -1.95 -1.41 15.69
C MET A 143 -1.74 -2.78 15.06
N ASN A 144 -1.68 -2.87 13.73
CA ASN A 144 -1.41 -4.09 12.98
C ASN A 144 -0.20 -3.84 12.07
N PRO A 145 1.00 -3.58 12.63
CA PRO A 145 2.21 -3.62 11.81
C PRO A 145 2.33 -5.01 11.19
N ASP A 146 2.86 -5.07 9.98
CA ASP A 146 3.22 -6.36 9.41
C ASP A 146 4.28 -7.00 10.34
N ASP A 147 4.19 -8.32 10.57
CA ASP A 147 5.28 -9.06 11.20
C ASP A 147 6.46 -8.96 10.23
N ASP A 148 7.30 -7.94 10.41
CA ASP A 148 8.59 -7.86 9.76
C ASP A 148 9.33 -9.15 10.14
N GLU A 149 9.40 -10.12 9.22
CA GLU A 149 10.51 -11.07 9.24
C GLU A 149 11.75 -10.19 9.27
N ASP A 150 12.54 -10.30 10.35
CA ASP A 150 13.75 -9.54 10.62
C ASP A 150 14.67 -9.47 9.38
N ASP A 151 14.39 -8.57 8.44
CA ASP A 151 15.36 -8.11 7.46
C ASP A 151 16.09 -6.97 8.14
N ASP A 152 16.90 -7.38 9.11
CA ASP A 152 18.14 -6.76 9.55
C ASP A 152 19.12 -6.60 8.35
N GLU A 153 18.64 -6.31 7.14
CA GLU A 153 19.37 -5.48 6.18
C GLU A 153 19.21 -4.03 6.63
N GLY A 154 19.68 -3.80 7.87
CA GLY A 154 19.96 -2.50 8.40
C GLY A 154 20.69 -1.73 7.33
N TRP A 155 20.34 -0.46 7.16
CA TRP A 155 21.16 0.46 6.41
C TRP A 155 22.58 0.35 6.94
N ILE A 156 23.39 -0.41 6.23
CA ILE A 156 24.80 -0.56 6.46
C ILE A 156 25.38 0.80 6.07
N CYS A 157 25.45 1.69 7.05
CA CYS A 157 26.55 2.64 7.09
C CYS A 157 27.77 1.78 7.44
N ASP A 158 28.35 1.10 6.44
CA ASP A 158 29.66 0.47 6.57
C ASP A 158 30.64 1.59 6.90
N GLU A 159 30.88 1.84 8.19
CA GLU A 159 31.82 2.88 8.64
C GLU A 159 33.19 2.70 7.96
N ASP A 160 33.54 1.45 7.66
CA ASP A 160 34.70 1.07 6.86
C ASP A 160 34.61 1.57 5.40
N GLU A 161 33.47 1.45 4.71
CA GLU A 161 33.29 2.00 3.35
C GLU A 161 33.38 3.54 3.35
N VAL A 162 32.76 4.20 4.33
CA VAL A 162 32.83 5.66 4.46
C VAL A 162 34.27 6.13 4.75
N ALA A 163 35.00 5.40 5.60
CA ALA A 163 36.39 5.70 5.93
C ALA A 163 37.33 5.45 4.75
N ASP A 164 37.14 4.37 3.99
CA ASP A 164 37.93 4.09 2.79
C ASP A 164 37.66 5.10 1.67
N GLY A 165 36.40 5.51 1.48
CA GLY A 165 36.04 6.60 0.57
C GLY A 165 36.74 7.92 0.94
N ALA A 166 36.80 8.26 2.22
CA ALA A 166 37.49 9.46 2.70
C ALA A 166 39.01 9.39 2.48
N ARG A 167 39.63 8.23 2.71
CA ARG A 167 41.08 8.01 2.45
C ARG A 167 41.40 8.10 0.96
N ALA A 168 40.56 7.49 0.11
CA ALA A 168 40.72 7.55 -1.33
C ALA A 168 40.64 9.00 -1.84
N ALA A 169 39.69 9.79 -1.33
CA ALA A 169 39.56 11.20 -1.69
C ALA A 169 40.78 12.04 -1.24
N GLN A 170 41.31 11.80 -0.05
CA GLN A 170 42.52 12.47 0.44
C GLN A 170 43.76 12.12 -0.41
N LEU A 171 43.90 10.84 -0.80
CA LEU A 171 44.98 10.38 -1.66
C LEU A 171 44.88 11.00 -3.06
N ALA A 172 43.68 11.06 -3.64
CA ALA A 172 43.43 11.70 -4.93
C ALA A 172 43.78 13.20 -4.91
N ALA A 173 43.37 13.93 -3.88
CA ALA A 173 43.70 15.35 -3.71
C ALA A 173 45.21 15.59 -3.55
N HIS A 174 45.91 14.69 -2.85
CA HIS A 174 47.37 14.74 -2.74
C HIS A 174 48.04 14.50 -4.10
N PHE A 175 47.56 13.53 -4.88
CA PHE A 175 48.10 13.28 -6.22
C PHE A 175 47.89 14.47 -7.16
N ASP A 176 46.69 15.08 -7.15
CA ASP A 176 46.41 16.28 -7.95
C ASP A 176 47.34 17.46 -7.60
N ALA A 177 47.61 17.67 -6.31
CA ALA A 177 48.51 18.73 -5.85
C ALA A 177 50.00 18.48 -6.20
N VAL A 178 50.41 17.23 -6.33
CA VAL A 178 51.82 16.84 -6.58
C VAL A 178 52.11 16.67 -8.08
N LEU A 179 51.09 16.39 -8.89
CA LEU A 179 51.23 16.31 -10.34
C LEU A 179 51.56 17.70 -10.92
N GLN A 180 52.86 17.95 -11.11
CA GLN A 180 53.34 19.07 -11.90
C GLN A 180 53.23 18.69 -13.38
N VAL A 181 52.20 19.17 -14.04
CA VAL A 181 52.10 19.09 -15.51
C VAL A 181 53.23 19.95 -16.09
N SER A 182 54.16 19.32 -16.81
CA SER A 182 55.19 20.06 -17.53
C SER A 182 54.51 20.94 -18.59
N PRO A 183 54.94 22.21 -18.76
CA PRO A 183 54.31 23.15 -19.70
C PRO A 183 54.42 22.74 -21.18
N GLU A 184 55.15 21.66 -21.50
CA GLU A 184 55.18 21.02 -22.82
C GLU A 184 53.91 20.20 -23.12
N LEU A 185 53.14 19.77 -22.11
CA LEU A 185 51.90 18.99 -22.30
C LEU A 185 50.64 19.88 -22.34
N GLU A 186 50.65 21.08 -21.72
CA GLU A 186 49.50 22.02 -21.80
C GLU A 186 49.36 22.72 -23.16
N ASN A 187 50.45 22.84 -23.93
CA ASN A 187 50.46 23.48 -25.26
C ASN A 187 50.58 22.50 -26.43
N GLY A 188 50.58 21.20 -26.15
CA GLY A 188 50.45 20.17 -27.17
C GLY A 188 49.01 20.10 -27.63
N ALA A 189 48.68 20.75 -28.75
CA ALA A 189 47.53 20.34 -29.54
C ALA A 189 47.83 18.94 -30.09
N GLU A 190 47.64 17.91 -29.27
CA GLU A 190 47.77 16.52 -29.68
C GLU A 190 46.56 16.21 -30.56
N THR A 191 46.74 16.34 -31.87
CA THR A 191 45.80 15.82 -32.86
C THR A 191 45.62 14.33 -32.58
N GLY A 192 44.36 13.92 -32.36
CA GLY A 192 43.97 12.63 -31.82
C GLY A 192 44.80 11.45 -32.31
N GLN A 193 45.35 10.70 -31.35
CA GLN A 193 46.08 9.44 -31.54
C GLN A 193 45.12 8.27 -31.82
N PHE A 194 44.20 8.46 -32.77
CA PHE A 194 43.46 7.40 -33.44
C PHE A 194 43.79 7.50 -34.92
N ASP A 195 45.05 7.26 -35.25
CA ASP A 195 45.49 7.05 -36.63
C ASP A 195 45.18 5.58 -36.96
N ASP A 196 44.20 5.41 -37.85
CA ASP A 196 44.03 4.29 -38.78
C ASP A 196 44.55 2.89 -38.37
N ALA A 197 43.70 2.13 -37.66
CA ALA A 197 43.69 0.69 -37.88
C ALA A 197 43.12 0.43 -39.30
N ASP A 198 44.00 0.32 -40.28
CA ASP A 198 43.65 -0.14 -41.63
C ASP A 198 43.02 -1.55 -41.54
N GLU A 199 41.70 -1.63 -41.74
CA GLU A 199 40.99 -2.88 -42.02
C GLU A 199 41.34 -3.38 -43.44
N ASP A 200 42.59 -3.79 -43.71
CA ASP A 200 42.89 -4.56 -44.94
C ASP A 200 44.22 -5.34 -44.91
N SER A 201 44.22 -6.51 -44.26
CA SER A 201 45.02 -7.71 -44.57
C SER A 201 44.74 -8.74 -43.49
N LEU A 202 44.07 -9.87 -43.73
CA LEU A 202 44.53 -10.92 -44.61
C LEU A 202 43.34 -11.80 -45.04
N LEU A 203 43.27 -11.95 -46.37
CA LEU A 203 42.79 -13.13 -47.10
C LEU A 203 43.10 -14.46 -46.40
#